data_AF-A0A182MMC1-F1
#
_entry.id   AF-A0A182MMC1-F1
#
_cell.length_a   1.000
_cell.length_b   1.000
_cell.length_c   1.000
_cell.angle_alpha   90.00
_cell.angle_beta   90.00
_cell.angle_gamma   90.00
#
_symmetry.space_group_name_H-M   'P 1'
#
loop_
_entity.id
_entity.type
_entity.pdbx_description
1 polymer ?
#
loop_
_entity_poly.entity_id
_entity_poly.type
_entity_poly.pdbx_seq_one_letter_code
_entity_poly.pdbx_strand_id
1 'polypeptide(L)'
;LDSLKQHYFIDRDGGMFRHILNFMRNSKLLVSEDFPDLELLLEEAKYFDIVPMIKQIEHLKKERQRSGNGIPPFGGNRSKCKGGVQTDTTNHDVVALHISPDLGERILISAERAVLDEVFPETNQAILDARTGAAWNQFDGRQVIRFPLNGYCKLNSIQVLTRLLNAGFSVEASTGGGVETQQFSEYLLIRKCAM
;
A
#
# COMPACT_ATOMS: atom_id res chain seq x y z
N LEU A 1 -20.68 37.75 11.69
CA LEU A 1 -21.67 36.67 11.47
C LEU A 1 -22.55 37.10 10.32
N ASP A 2 -22.62 36.29 9.25
CA ASP A 2 -23.62 36.49 8.20
C ASP A 2 -24.98 36.08 8.79
N SER A 3 -25.81 37.05 9.17
CA SER A 3 -27.10 36.78 9.82
C SER A 3 -28.17 36.23 8.87
N LEU A 4 -27.88 36.19 7.56
CA LEU A 4 -28.81 35.71 6.53
C LEU A 4 -28.64 34.22 6.22
N LYS A 5 -27.49 33.63 6.55
CA LYS A 5 -27.20 32.22 6.35
C LYS A 5 -26.71 31.66 7.69
N GLN A 6 -27.47 30.76 8.31
CA GLN A 6 -27.22 30.24 9.67
C GLN A 6 -25.94 29.36 9.78
N HIS A 7 -24.79 29.90 9.39
CA HIS A 7 -23.49 29.26 9.48
C HIS A 7 -22.40 30.29 9.80
N TYR A 8 -21.32 29.80 10.40
CA TYR A 8 -20.13 30.59 10.61
C TYR A 8 -19.40 30.78 9.27
N PHE A 9 -18.92 32.01 9.04
CA PHE A 9 -18.06 32.32 7.90
C PHE A 9 -16.63 32.55 8.40
N ILE A 10 -15.67 31.90 7.74
CA ILE A 10 -14.25 32.06 7.98
C ILE A 10 -13.63 32.53 6.66
N ASP A 11 -13.03 33.73 6.69
CA ASP A 11 -12.42 34.36 5.51
C ASP A 11 -10.99 33.83 5.28
N ARG A 12 -10.87 32.52 5.04
CA ARG A 12 -9.60 31.80 4.85
C ARG A 12 -9.71 30.79 3.71
N ASP A 13 -8.58 30.17 3.37
CA ASP A 13 -8.51 29.17 2.32
C ASP A 13 -9.31 27.90 2.69
N GLY A 14 -10.45 27.71 2.02
CA GLY A 14 -11.32 26.55 2.24
C GLY A 14 -10.69 25.21 1.83
N GLY A 15 -9.73 25.21 0.90
CA GLY A 15 -9.02 24.01 0.45
C GLY A 15 -8.10 23.45 1.53
N MET A 16 -7.33 24.33 2.17
CA MET A 16 -6.45 24.02 3.29
C MET A 16 -7.22 23.75 4.58
N PHE A 17 -8.37 24.41 4.77
CA PHE A 17 -9.19 24.22 5.97
C PHE A 17 -9.64 22.76 6.17
N ARG A 18 -9.76 21.97 5.10
CA ARG A 18 -9.98 20.51 5.20
C ARG A 18 -8.90 19.79 6.00
N HIS A 19 -7.63 20.16 5.81
CA HIS A 19 -6.50 19.57 6.52
C HIS A 19 -6.46 20.03 7.99
N ILE A 20 -6.82 21.29 8.24
CA ILE A 20 -7.03 21.83 9.60
C ILE A 20 -8.09 20.99 10.34
N LEU A 21 -9.25 20.76 9.72
CA LEU A 21 -10.32 19.95 10.32
C LEU A 21 -9.91 18.49 10.55
N ASN A 22 -9.20 17.87 9.59
CA ASN A 22 -8.72 16.50 9.73
C ASN A 22 -7.73 16.38 10.90
N PHE A 23 -6.87 17.38 11.10
CA PHE A 23 -5.97 17.43 12.25
C PHE A 23 -6.75 17.55 13.55
N MET A 24 -7.75 18.44 13.64
CA MET A 24 -8.56 18.60 14.85
C MET A 24 -9.35 17.33 15.22
N ARG A 25 -9.78 16.53 14.24
CA ARG A 25 -10.48 15.26 14.47
C ARG A 25 -9.56 14.15 14.97
N ASN A 26 -8.38 14.04 14.36
CA ASN A 26 -7.54 12.85 14.48
C ASN A 26 -6.28 13.10 15.32
N SER A 27 -5.99 14.35 15.65
CA SER A 27 -4.75 14.82 16.30
C SER A 27 -3.47 14.39 15.57
N LYS A 28 -3.55 14.18 14.25
CA LYS A 28 -2.46 13.72 13.39
C LYS A 28 -2.47 14.47 12.06
N LEU A 29 -1.27 14.83 11.58
CA LEU A 29 -1.08 15.42 10.26
C LEU A 29 -1.15 14.32 9.18
N LEU A 30 -2.29 14.25 8.48
CA LEU A 30 -2.55 13.27 7.43
C LEU A 30 -2.42 13.92 6.05
N VAL A 31 -1.19 14.16 5.61
CA VAL A 31 -0.85 14.67 4.28
C VAL A 31 0.20 13.76 3.63
N SER A 32 0.24 13.74 2.29
CA SER A 32 1.26 12.97 1.56
C SER A 32 2.67 13.54 1.79
N GLU A 33 3.69 12.69 1.69
CA GLU A 33 5.10 13.09 1.85
C GLU A 33 5.55 14.13 0.82
N ASP A 34 4.91 14.16 -0.36
CA ASP A 34 5.14 15.07 -1.48
C ASP A 34 4.09 16.20 -1.58
N PHE A 35 3.26 16.40 -0.53
CA PHE A 35 2.24 17.44 -0.50
C PHE A 35 2.80 18.81 -0.96
N PRO A 36 2.27 19.38 -2.06
CA PRO A 36 2.87 20.52 -2.75
C PRO A 36 2.72 21.82 -1.98
N ASP A 37 1.59 22.00 -1.29
CA ASP A 37 1.22 23.26 -0.63
C ASP A 37 1.55 23.25 0.87
N LEU A 38 2.65 22.61 1.26
CA LEU A 38 3.02 22.43 2.67
C LEU A 38 3.25 23.77 3.39
N GLU A 39 3.85 24.75 2.71
CA GLU A 39 4.02 26.11 3.25
C GLU A 39 2.68 26.82 3.44
N LEU A 40 1.76 26.69 2.48
CA LEU A 40 0.44 27.29 2.59
C LEU A 40 -0.34 26.69 3.77
N LEU A 41 -0.29 25.36 3.93
CA LEU A 41 -0.89 24.68 5.08
C LEU A 41 -0.26 25.11 6.42
N LEU A 42 1.06 25.36 6.44
CA LEU A 42 1.74 25.88 7.61
C LEU A 42 1.23 27.27 8.00
N GLU A 43 1.00 28.15 7.03
CA GLU A 43 0.44 29.49 7.28
C GLU A 43 -1.00 29.43 7.81
N GLU A 44 -1.84 28.52 7.30
CA GLU A 44 -3.17 28.30 7.89
C GLU A 44 -3.07 27.74 9.32
N ALA A 45 -2.19 26.77 9.57
CA ALA A 45 -2.01 26.20 10.90
C ALA A 45 -1.54 27.25 11.93
N LYS A 46 -0.71 28.22 11.51
CA LYS A 46 -0.32 29.39 12.31
C LYS A 46 -1.49 30.34 12.52
N TYR A 47 -2.28 30.63 11.48
CA TYR A 47 -3.45 31.50 11.59
C TYR A 47 -4.46 30.99 12.63
N PHE A 48 -4.73 29.68 12.63
CA PHE A 48 -5.63 29.03 13.59
C PHE A 48 -4.96 28.67 14.93
N ASP A 49 -3.69 29.02 15.12
CA ASP A 49 -2.88 28.77 16.33
C ASP A 49 -2.87 27.29 16.80
N ILE A 50 -2.72 26.36 15.85
CA ILE A 50 -2.71 24.92 16.13
C ILE A 50 -1.28 24.43 16.34
N VAL A 51 -0.71 24.75 17.50
CA VAL A 51 0.70 24.46 17.87
C VAL A 51 1.13 23.00 17.60
N PRO A 52 0.34 21.96 17.93
CA PRO A 52 0.73 20.58 17.64
C PRO A 52 0.84 20.29 16.14
N MET A 53 0.00 20.91 15.32
CA MET A 53 0.02 20.75 13.86
C MET A 53 1.23 21.46 13.26
N ILE A 54 1.53 22.68 13.71
CA ILE A 54 2.70 23.46 13.30
C ILE A 54 3.98 22.63 13.51
N LYS A 55 4.14 22.03 14.70
CA LYS A 55 5.30 21.18 15.01
C LYS A 55 5.42 19.98 14.08
N GLN A 56 4.32 19.31 13.75
CA GLN A 56 4.33 18.15 12.83
C GLN A 56 4.69 18.58 11.40
N ILE A 57 4.17 19.71 10.93
CA ILE A 57 4.50 20.24 9.59
C ILE A 57 5.98 20.64 9.52
N GLU A 58 6.51 21.31 10.54
CA GLU A 58 7.93 21.67 10.61
C GLU A 58 8.85 20.45 10.66
N HIS A 59 8.43 19.39 11.35
CA HIS A 59 9.15 18.12 11.37
C HIS A 59 9.23 17.52 9.97
N LEU A 60 8.09 17.37 9.28
CA LEU A 60 8.03 16.88 7.91
C LEU A 60 8.89 17.72 6.95
N LYS A 61 8.88 19.05 7.11
CA LYS A 61 9.72 19.96 6.32
C LYS A 61 11.22 19.72 6.55
N LYS A 62 11.65 19.47 7.80
CA LYS A 62 13.05 19.12 8.11
C LYS A 62 13.44 17.76 7.53
N GLU A 63 12.55 16.78 7.56
CA GLU A 63 12.78 15.48 6.93
C GLU A 63 12.99 15.62 5.41
N ARG A 64 12.15 16.41 4.72
CA ARG A 64 12.34 16.74 3.30
C ARG A 64 13.69 17.40 3.01
N GLN A 65 14.12 18.33 3.86
CA GLN A 65 15.42 19.01 3.68
C GLN A 65 16.61 18.07 3.93
N ARG A 66 16.47 17.13 4.87
CA ARG A 66 17.49 16.10 5.11
C ARG A 66 17.61 15.14 3.94
N SER A 67 16.49 14.75 3.34
CA SER A 67 16.44 13.94 2.12
C SER A 67 16.88 14.71 0.87
N GLY A 68 16.85 16.05 0.90
CA GLY A 68 17.21 16.93 -0.23
C GLY A 68 18.69 17.35 -0.32
N ASN A 69 19.56 16.96 0.63
CA ASN A 69 20.98 17.34 0.63
C ASN A 69 21.91 16.43 -0.21
N GLY A 70 21.33 15.73 -1.19
CA GLY A 70 22.04 15.11 -2.32
C GLY A 70 21.71 15.78 -3.66
N ILE A 71 22.07 17.06 -3.83
CA ILE A 71 22.24 17.82 -5.10
C ILE A 71 21.19 17.66 -6.23
N PRO A 72 20.46 18.73 -6.62
CA PRO A 72 20.06 19.03 -8.01
C PRO A 72 20.83 20.29 -8.53
N PRO A 73 20.88 20.66 -9.86
CA PRO A 73 19.75 20.63 -10.80
C PRO A 73 20.07 20.40 -12.31
N PHE A 74 19.07 20.01 -13.12
CA PHE A 74 18.79 20.68 -14.40
C PHE A 74 17.44 20.25 -15.01
N GLY A 75 16.62 21.24 -15.34
CA GLY A 75 15.80 21.29 -16.57
C GLY A 75 14.60 20.36 -16.69
N GLY A 76 13.39 20.95 -16.59
CA GLY A 76 12.20 20.33 -17.15
C GLY A 76 12.35 20.12 -18.66
N ASN A 77 12.12 18.88 -19.11
CA ASN A 77 11.41 18.63 -20.35
C ASN A 77 10.75 17.26 -20.34
N ARG A 78 9.49 17.25 -20.80
CA ARG A 78 8.66 16.06 -21.04
C ARG A 78 9.37 15.07 -21.97
N SER A 79 9.06 13.79 -21.76
CA SER A 79 9.20 12.67 -22.71
C SER A 79 10.60 12.08 -22.90
N LYS A 80 10.95 11.08 -22.08
CA LYS A 80 11.28 9.71 -22.56
C LYS A 80 11.62 8.83 -21.36
N CYS A 81 10.85 7.78 -21.21
CA CYS A 81 11.24 6.56 -20.50
C CYS A 81 12.66 6.14 -20.91
N LYS A 82 13.60 6.21 -19.96
CA LYS A 82 14.85 5.46 -19.99
C LYS A 82 15.12 4.94 -18.58
N GLY A 83 15.12 3.63 -18.49
CA GLY A 83 15.42 2.88 -17.28
C GLY A 83 16.81 3.23 -16.76
N GLY A 84 16.85 3.55 -15.48
CA GLY A 84 18.03 3.48 -14.63
C GLY A 84 17.57 2.78 -13.36
N VAL A 85 17.61 1.45 -13.36
CA VAL A 85 17.37 0.63 -12.17
C VAL A 85 18.52 0.91 -11.21
N GLN A 86 18.32 1.80 -10.24
CA GLN A 86 19.12 1.77 -9.01
C GLN A 86 18.63 0.54 -8.25
N THR A 87 19.36 -0.56 -8.38
CA THR A 87 19.17 -1.75 -7.57
C THR A 87 19.66 -1.44 -6.16
N ASP A 88 18.86 -0.72 -5.38
CA ASP A 88 18.92 -0.89 -3.93
C ASP A 88 18.57 -2.36 -3.71
N THR A 89 19.57 -3.18 -3.36
CA THR A 89 19.41 -4.59 -3.01
C THR A 89 18.72 -4.69 -1.65
N THR A 90 17.50 -4.20 -1.59
CA THR A 90 16.58 -4.38 -0.48
C THR A 90 15.82 -5.65 -0.76
N ASN A 91 15.96 -6.64 0.13
CA ASN A 91 15.21 -7.88 0.03
C ASN A 91 13.72 -7.54 0.21
N HIS A 92 12.92 -7.91 -0.77
CA HIS A 92 11.48 -7.72 -0.73
C HIS A 92 10.82 -9.09 -0.85
N ASP A 93 9.86 -9.34 0.03
CA ASP A 93 8.95 -10.46 -0.12
C ASP A 93 7.86 -10.04 -1.11
N VAL A 94 7.60 -10.87 -2.10
CA VAL A 94 6.60 -10.59 -3.14
C VAL A 94 5.58 -11.72 -3.17
N VAL A 95 4.30 -11.34 -3.18
CA VAL A 95 3.16 -12.25 -3.25
C VAL A 95 2.27 -11.83 -4.41
N ALA A 96 1.95 -12.78 -5.30
CA ALA A 96 0.92 -12.62 -6.32
C ALA A 96 -0.34 -13.38 -5.90
N LEU A 97 -1.45 -12.68 -5.73
CA LEU A 97 -2.74 -13.23 -5.35
C LEU A 97 -3.70 -13.16 -6.54
N HIS A 98 -4.23 -14.30 -6.96
CA HIS A 98 -5.18 -14.40 -8.05
C HIS A 98 -6.52 -14.96 -7.53
N ILE A 99 -7.60 -14.22 -7.76
CA ILE A 99 -8.95 -14.53 -7.29
C ILE A 99 -9.88 -14.65 -8.49
N SER A 100 -10.64 -15.75 -8.57
CA SER A 100 -11.72 -15.93 -9.56
C SER A 100 -13.02 -16.27 -8.84
N PRO A 101 -14.17 -15.67 -9.21
CA PRO A 101 -15.45 -15.89 -8.52
C PRO A 101 -16.18 -17.18 -8.94
N ASP A 102 -15.61 -17.97 -9.86
CA ASP A 102 -16.27 -19.12 -10.51
C ASP A 102 -16.75 -20.21 -9.53
N LEU A 103 -18.07 -20.40 -9.39
CA LEU A 103 -18.71 -21.46 -8.56
C LEU A 103 -18.12 -21.57 -7.13
N GLY A 104 -17.82 -20.41 -6.54
CA GLY A 104 -17.13 -20.28 -5.25
C GLY A 104 -15.76 -19.66 -5.45
N GLU A 105 -15.38 -18.71 -4.59
CA GLU A 105 -14.12 -17.98 -4.77
C GLU A 105 -12.92 -18.95 -4.84
N ARG A 106 -12.23 -18.96 -5.98
CA ARG A 106 -10.97 -19.66 -6.19
C ARG A 106 -9.82 -18.70 -5.91
N ILE A 107 -9.07 -18.98 -4.85
CA ILE A 107 -7.97 -18.13 -4.40
C ILE A 107 -6.67 -18.88 -4.64
N LEU A 108 -5.83 -18.34 -5.54
CA LEU A 108 -4.53 -18.87 -5.89
C LEU A 108 -3.45 -17.91 -5.41
N ILE A 109 -2.39 -18.43 -4.79
CA ILE A 109 -1.26 -17.63 -4.30
C ILE A 109 0.05 -18.09 -4.93
N SER A 110 0.90 -17.15 -5.34
CA SER A 110 2.26 -17.40 -5.79
C SER A 110 3.23 -16.58 -4.94
N ALA A 111 4.20 -17.23 -4.31
CA ALA A 111 5.13 -16.60 -3.37
C ALA A 111 6.34 -17.51 -3.09
N GLU A 112 7.34 -16.99 -2.37
CA GLU A 112 8.34 -17.84 -1.72
C GLU A 112 7.67 -18.72 -0.66
N ARG A 113 8.15 -19.96 -0.51
CA ARG A 113 7.57 -20.95 0.39
C ARG A 113 7.67 -20.52 1.85
N ALA A 114 8.79 -19.90 2.24
CA ALA A 114 8.97 -19.37 3.58
C ALA A 114 7.86 -18.35 3.94
N VAL A 115 7.50 -17.47 3.00
CA VAL A 115 6.42 -16.49 3.17
C VAL A 115 5.06 -17.18 3.29
N LEU A 116 4.80 -18.21 2.48
CA LEU A 116 3.56 -18.98 2.57
C LEU A 116 3.42 -19.67 3.94
N ASP A 117 4.48 -20.33 4.41
CA ASP A 117 4.47 -21.06 5.68
C ASP A 117 4.38 -20.10 6.89
N GLU A 118 4.94 -18.90 6.77
CA GLU A 118 4.84 -17.83 7.77
C GLU A 118 3.42 -17.24 7.85
N VAL A 119 2.84 -16.83 6.72
CA VAL A 119 1.58 -16.09 6.66
C VAL A 119 0.36 -17.01 6.68
N PHE A 120 0.48 -18.23 6.14
CA PHE A 120 -0.60 -19.21 6.05
C PHE A 120 -0.15 -20.59 6.57
N PRO A 121 0.15 -20.73 7.87
CA PRO A 121 0.65 -21.99 8.43
C PRO A 121 -0.32 -23.17 8.26
N GLU A 122 -1.60 -22.92 8.01
CA GLU A 122 -2.60 -23.95 7.70
C GLU A 122 -2.26 -24.72 6.41
N THR A 123 -1.49 -24.12 5.49
CA THR A 123 -1.07 -24.78 4.24
C THR A 123 0.02 -25.83 4.45
N ASN A 124 0.61 -25.91 5.65
CA ASN A 124 1.64 -26.92 5.97
C ASN A 124 1.14 -28.36 5.85
N GLN A 125 -0.17 -28.58 5.95
CA GLN A 125 -0.77 -29.90 5.75
C GLN A 125 -0.67 -30.37 4.28
N ALA A 126 -0.65 -29.44 3.32
CA ALA A 126 -0.42 -29.74 1.90
C ALA A 126 0.95 -30.34 1.63
N ILE A 127 1.92 -30.12 2.52
CA ILE A 127 3.30 -30.60 2.44
C ILE A 127 3.37 -32.11 2.71
N LEU A 128 2.53 -32.60 3.63
CA LEU A 128 2.48 -34.02 3.97
C LEU A 128 1.86 -34.85 2.83
N ASP A 129 0.91 -34.25 2.10
CA ASP A 129 0.26 -34.84 0.92
C ASP A 129 1.11 -34.76 -0.36
N ALA A 130 2.24 -34.04 -0.34
CA ALA A 130 3.11 -33.79 -1.49
C ALA A 130 3.86 -35.01 -2.04
N ARG A 131 3.64 -36.21 -1.48
CA ARG A 131 4.05 -37.50 -2.10
C ARG A 131 3.36 -37.78 -3.45
N THR A 132 2.45 -36.90 -3.89
CA THR A 132 1.61 -37.04 -5.09
C THR A 132 2.07 -36.26 -6.32
N GLY A 133 3.24 -35.59 -6.30
CA GLY A 133 3.80 -34.97 -7.52
C GLY A 133 3.00 -33.78 -8.06
N ALA A 134 2.35 -33.01 -7.17
CA ALA A 134 1.52 -31.87 -7.55
C ALA A 134 2.34 -30.76 -8.26
N ALA A 135 1.74 -30.18 -9.32
CA ALA A 135 2.35 -29.19 -10.21
C ALA A 135 2.84 -27.89 -9.54
N TRP A 136 2.38 -27.60 -8.32
CA TRP A 136 2.75 -26.38 -7.58
C TRP A 136 4.13 -26.43 -6.93
N ASN A 137 4.81 -27.58 -6.94
CA ASN A 137 6.15 -27.78 -6.35
C ASN A 137 7.27 -27.90 -7.41
N GLN A 138 7.05 -27.41 -8.64
CA GLN A 138 7.93 -27.65 -9.79
C GLN A 138 9.26 -26.86 -9.80
N PHE A 139 9.48 -25.91 -8.89
CA PHE A 139 10.69 -25.06 -8.87
C PHE A 139 11.43 -25.17 -7.52
N ASP A 140 12.45 -26.03 -7.44
CA ASP A 140 13.41 -26.21 -6.34
C ASP A 140 12.82 -26.26 -4.90
N GLY A 141 11.51 -26.44 -4.75
CA GLY A 141 10.78 -26.35 -3.47
C GLY A 141 10.77 -24.95 -2.82
N ARG A 142 11.48 -23.96 -3.38
CA ARG A 142 11.65 -22.64 -2.76
C ARG A 142 10.46 -21.71 -3.02
N GLN A 143 9.79 -21.85 -4.15
CA GLN A 143 8.64 -21.01 -4.52
C GLN A 143 7.43 -21.87 -4.87
N VAL A 144 6.25 -21.32 -4.63
CA VAL A 144 4.98 -21.89 -5.06
C VAL A 144 4.37 -20.97 -6.12
N ILE A 145 3.76 -21.57 -7.13
CA ILE A 145 3.09 -20.83 -8.20
C ILE A 145 1.63 -21.25 -8.19
N ARG A 146 0.69 -20.29 -8.18
CA ARG A 146 -0.76 -20.51 -8.24
C ARG A 146 -1.27 -21.61 -7.28
N PHE A 147 -0.69 -21.68 -6.08
CA PHE A 147 -1.09 -22.61 -5.04
C PHE A 147 -2.55 -22.38 -4.62
N PRO A 148 -3.43 -23.41 -4.60
CA PRO A 148 -4.84 -23.25 -4.33
C PRO A 148 -5.11 -23.08 -2.82
N LEU A 149 -5.07 -21.84 -2.36
CA LEU A 149 -5.12 -21.48 -0.95
C LEU A 149 -6.43 -21.92 -0.28
N ASN A 150 -7.56 -21.72 -0.95
CA ASN A 150 -8.90 -22.08 -0.45
C ASN A 150 -9.12 -23.61 -0.28
N GLY A 151 -8.25 -24.44 -0.88
CA GLY A 151 -8.25 -25.89 -0.67
C GLY A 151 -7.76 -26.29 0.73
N TYR A 152 -6.90 -25.48 1.34
CA TYR A 152 -6.24 -25.79 2.62
C TYR A 152 -6.59 -24.78 3.73
N CYS A 153 -6.82 -23.51 3.36
CA CYS A 153 -7.25 -22.44 4.25
C CYS A 153 -8.75 -22.16 4.04
N LYS A 154 -9.56 -22.19 5.10
CA LYS A 154 -10.98 -21.80 5.06
C LYS A 154 -11.13 -20.28 5.21
N LEU A 155 -10.53 -19.54 4.28
CA LEU A 155 -10.56 -18.07 4.23
C LEU A 155 -11.15 -17.59 2.90
N ASN A 156 -11.94 -16.52 2.95
CA ASN A 156 -12.40 -15.81 1.75
C ASN A 156 -11.35 -14.80 1.26
N SER A 157 -11.60 -14.21 0.08
CA SER A 157 -10.69 -13.26 -0.57
C SER A 157 -10.30 -12.08 0.34
N ILE A 158 -11.28 -11.50 1.04
CA ILE A 158 -11.09 -10.37 1.95
C ILE A 158 -10.24 -10.75 3.17
N GLN A 159 -10.46 -11.94 3.74
CA GLN A 159 -9.69 -12.43 4.88
C GLN A 159 -8.23 -12.69 4.51
N VAL A 160 -7.99 -13.22 3.30
CA VAL A 160 -6.63 -13.41 2.76
C VAL A 160 -5.91 -12.08 2.57
N LEU A 161 -6.56 -11.11 1.91
CA LEU A 161 -6.02 -9.76 1.73
C LEU A 161 -5.73 -9.10 3.08
N THR A 162 -6.68 -9.16 4.02
CA THR A 162 -6.51 -8.57 5.36
C THR A 162 -5.33 -9.20 6.09
N ARG A 163 -5.16 -10.53 5.99
CA ARG A 163 -4.04 -11.22 6.62
C ARG A 163 -2.69 -10.80 6.02
N LEU A 164 -2.59 -10.68 4.70
CA LEU A 164 -1.39 -10.18 4.03
C LEU A 164 -1.05 -8.74 4.45
N LEU A 165 -2.05 -7.85 4.49
CA LEU A 165 -1.86 -6.48 4.96
C LEU A 165 -1.38 -6.42 6.41
N ASN A 166 -1.96 -7.24 7.30
CA ASN A 166 -1.54 -7.35 8.69
C ASN A 166 -0.13 -7.95 8.85
N ALA A 167 0.33 -8.75 7.90
CA ALA A 167 1.69 -9.29 7.84
C ALA A 167 2.71 -8.27 7.29
N GLY A 168 2.30 -7.03 6.99
CA GLY A 168 3.17 -5.94 6.54
C GLY A 168 3.31 -5.82 5.02
N PHE A 169 2.50 -6.54 4.24
CA PHE A 169 2.47 -6.37 2.79
C PHE A 169 1.65 -5.13 2.39
N SER A 170 2.11 -4.38 1.38
CA SER A 170 1.35 -3.35 0.67
C SER A 170 0.94 -3.86 -0.71
N VAL A 171 -0.21 -3.40 -1.22
CA VAL A 171 -0.63 -3.68 -2.61
C VAL A 171 0.07 -2.68 -3.52
N GLU A 172 0.92 -3.16 -4.43
CA GLU A 172 1.68 -2.31 -5.37
C GLU A 172 1.05 -2.29 -6.77
N ALA A 173 0.36 -3.36 -7.15
CA ALA A 173 -0.40 -3.39 -8.38
C ALA A 173 -1.67 -4.23 -8.24
N SER A 174 -2.70 -3.84 -8.99
CA SER A 174 -3.94 -4.58 -9.13
C SER A 174 -4.34 -4.59 -10.60
N THR A 175 -4.76 -5.74 -11.07
CA THR A 175 -5.28 -5.95 -12.41
C THR A 175 -6.49 -6.89 -12.34
N GLY A 176 -7.31 -6.88 -13.37
CA GLY A 176 -8.46 -7.75 -13.46
C GLY A 176 -8.98 -7.81 -14.89
N GLY A 177 -9.79 -8.81 -15.18
CA GLY A 177 -10.34 -9.00 -16.50
C GLY A 177 -11.16 -10.26 -16.60
N GLY A 178 -11.33 -10.72 -17.84
CA GLY A 178 -12.14 -11.88 -18.15
C GLY A 178 -13.48 -11.54 -18.80
N VAL A 179 -14.23 -12.58 -19.14
CA VAL A 179 -15.56 -12.49 -19.73
C VAL A 179 -16.59 -12.85 -18.66
N GLU A 180 -17.88 -12.62 -18.94
CA GLU A 180 -18.98 -12.72 -17.95
C GLU A 180 -19.00 -14.03 -17.14
N THR A 181 -18.49 -15.13 -17.70
CA THR A 181 -18.44 -16.46 -17.07
C THR A 181 -17.09 -16.86 -16.47
N GLN A 182 -16.03 -16.07 -16.67
CA GLN A 182 -14.67 -16.36 -16.21
C GLN A 182 -13.97 -15.04 -15.90
N GLN A 183 -14.27 -14.47 -14.75
CA GLN A 183 -13.65 -13.25 -14.27
C GLN A 183 -12.45 -13.55 -13.38
N PHE A 184 -11.51 -12.63 -13.30
CA PHE A 184 -10.44 -12.71 -12.32
C PHE A 184 -9.97 -11.32 -11.87
N SER A 185 -9.43 -11.31 -10.66
CA SER A 185 -8.69 -10.18 -10.09
C SER A 185 -7.33 -10.69 -9.62
N GLU A 186 -6.27 -9.97 -9.97
CA GLU A 186 -4.91 -10.28 -9.56
C GLU A 186 -4.28 -9.08 -8.84
N TYR A 187 -3.63 -9.36 -7.72
CA TYR A 187 -3.00 -8.39 -6.85
C TYR A 187 -1.53 -8.76 -6.66
N LEU A 188 -0.63 -7.81 -6.85
CA LEU A 188 0.77 -7.93 -6.47
C LEU A 188 0.97 -7.18 -5.16
N LEU A 189 1.45 -7.92 -4.16
CA LEU A 189 1.72 -7.40 -2.83
C LEU A 189 3.21 -7.52 -2.51
N ILE A 190 3.76 -6.49 -1.87
CA ILE A 190 5.19 -6.42 -1.53
C ILE A 190 5.36 -6.08 -0.05
N ARG A 191 6.31 -6.72 0.62
CA ARG A 191 6.75 -6.38 1.98
C ARG A 191 8.25 -6.15 1.97
N LYS A 192 8.68 -5.00 2.51
CA LYS A 192 10.12 -4.70 2.71
C LYS A 192 10.65 -5.56 3.84
N CYS A 193 11.63 -6.41 3.58
CA CYS A 193 12.30 -7.20 4.61
C CYS A 193 13.41 -6.32 5.23
N ALA A 194 13.32 -6.03 6.53
CA ALA A 194 14.39 -5.36 7.23
C ALA A 194 15.57 -6.33 7.39
N MET A 195 16.77 -5.93 6.94
CA MET A 195 18.01 -6.66 7.25
C MET A 195 18.39 -6.48 8.73
#